data_AF-A0A0F8VF58-F1
#
_entry.id   AF-A0A0F8VF58-F1
#
_cell.length_a   1.000
_cell.length_b   1.000
_cell.length_c   1.000
_cell.angle_alpha   90.00
_cell.angle_beta   90.00
_cell.angle_gamma   90.00
#
_symmetry.space_group_name_H-M   'P 1'
#
loop_
_entity.id
_entity.type
_entity.pdbx_description
1 polymer ?
#
loop_
_entity_poly.entity_id
_entity_poly.type
_entity_poly.pdbx_seq_one_letter_code
_entity_poly.pdbx_strand_id
1 'polypeptide(L)'
;NIPNIVTALVCHMEGNMHPTFIFNENDPKDRADFERAIDYLYKEIVIPMGGSITGEHGIGKVKTPFLILEHGNDVVELMYRIKKLIDPNMILNPGAGKGDIRPLKSFHLIRQLKNQNDKLLELNCMRCGFCQICPSKIYFKSEAYSPRGRLSLLNALVHDELSLKNVDLINKIFHTCTLCGQCYLKCPAGVKTHQIFEKAREILHEKR
;
A
#
# COMPACT_ATOMS: atom_id res chain seq x y z
N ASN A 1 -8.80 12.25 -23.65
CA ASN A 1 -10.27 12.33 -23.42
C ASN A 1 -10.70 11.70 -22.10
N ILE A 2 -10.19 12.22 -20.97
CA ILE A 2 -10.62 11.81 -19.63
C ILE A 2 -10.95 13.10 -18.85
N PRO A 3 -12.15 13.66 -19.04
CA PRO A 3 -12.46 15.03 -18.58
C PRO A 3 -12.50 15.17 -17.05
N ASN A 4 -12.59 14.07 -16.32
CA ASN A 4 -12.72 14.06 -14.86
C ASN A 4 -11.38 14.09 -14.11
N ILE A 5 -10.25 13.96 -14.82
CA ILE A 5 -8.94 13.91 -14.19
C ILE A 5 -8.25 15.25 -14.33
N VAL A 6 -7.98 15.88 -13.19
CA VAL A 6 -7.13 17.06 -13.12
C VAL A 6 -5.70 16.58 -12.89
N THR A 7 -4.77 17.08 -13.71
CA THR A 7 -3.34 16.78 -13.54
C THR A 7 -2.61 18.07 -13.16
N ALA A 8 -1.89 18.06 -12.05
CA ALA A 8 -0.94 19.09 -11.68
C ALA A 8 0.48 18.60 -12.00
N LEU A 9 1.31 19.45 -12.58
CA LEU A 9 2.69 19.12 -12.91
C LEU A 9 3.64 20.07 -12.20
N VAL A 10 4.53 19.50 -11.39
CA VAL A 10 5.68 20.19 -10.82
C VAL A 10 6.93 19.54 -11.39
N CYS A 11 7.93 20.33 -11.77
CA CYS A 11 9.18 19.81 -12.29
C CYS A 11 10.37 20.45 -11.60
N HIS A 12 11.43 19.66 -11.49
CA HIS A 12 12.76 20.14 -11.17
C HIS A 12 13.54 20.36 -12.47
N MET A 13 14.53 21.27 -12.44
CA MET A 13 15.24 21.72 -13.64
C MET A 13 16.03 20.59 -14.34
N GLU A 14 16.39 19.53 -13.62
CA GLU A 14 17.11 18.36 -14.14
C GLU A 14 16.22 17.38 -14.92
N GLY A 15 14.95 17.72 -15.19
CA GLY A 15 14.04 16.91 -15.98
C GLY A 15 13.24 15.89 -15.15
N ASN A 16 13.35 15.92 -13.82
CA ASN A 16 12.48 15.15 -12.94
C ASN A 16 11.10 15.82 -12.83
N MET A 17 10.07 15.11 -13.31
CA MET A 17 8.70 15.60 -13.38
C MET A 17 7.81 14.84 -12.38
N HIS A 18 6.94 15.58 -11.69
CA HIS A 18 5.99 15.08 -10.70
C HIS A 18 4.54 15.29 -11.20
N PRO A 19 4.08 14.50 -12.18
CA PRO A 19 2.68 14.52 -12.58
C PRO A 19 1.82 13.95 -11.44
N THR A 20 0.95 14.79 -10.91
CA THR A 20 0.04 14.45 -9.82
C THR A 20 -1.39 14.42 -10.36
N PHE A 21 -2.01 13.25 -10.34
CA PHE A 21 -3.39 13.05 -10.75
C PHE A 21 -4.32 13.28 -9.56
N ILE A 22 -5.30 14.16 -9.74
CA ILE A 22 -6.33 14.48 -8.76
C ILE A 22 -7.64 13.88 -9.25
N PHE A 23 -8.17 12.92 -8.51
CA PHE A 23 -9.38 12.17 -8.85
C PHE A 23 -10.05 11.64 -7.58
N ASN A 24 -11.33 11.26 -7.67
CA ASN A 24 -12.02 10.63 -6.54
C ASN A 24 -11.77 9.11 -6.52
N GLU A 25 -10.88 8.65 -5.64
CA GLU A 25 -10.58 7.21 -5.50
C GLU A 25 -11.78 6.35 -5.06
N ASN A 26 -12.83 6.97 -4.48
CA ASN A 26 -14.04 6.26 -4.10
C ASN A 26 -14.98 6.03 -5.28
N ASP A 27 -14.80 6.75 -6.39
CA ASP A 27 -15.55 6.55 -7.62
C ASP A 27 -14.84 5.50 -8.50
N PRO A 28 -15.47 4.33 -8.78
CA PRO A 28 -14.93 3.34 -9.70
C PRO A 28 -14.58 3.89 -11.09
N LYS A 29 -15.35 4.87 -11.59
CA LYS A 29 -15.11 5.48 -12.90
C LYS A 29 -13.82 6.29 -12.89
N ASP A 30 -13.65 7.18 -11.91
CA ASP A 30 -12.45 8.00 -11.76
C ASP A 30 -11.19 7.15 -11.58
N ARG A 31 -11.30 6.01 -10.88
CA ARG A 31 -10.19 5.04 -10.78
C ARG A 31 -9.82 4.41 -12.12
N ALA A 32 -10.80 3.93 -12.88
CA ALA A 32 -10.54 3.36 -14.20
C ALA A 32 -9.97 4.40 -15.16
N ASP A 33 -10.46 5.63 -15.06
CA ASP A 33 -9.94 6.81 -15.75
C ASP A 33 -8.47 7.08 -15.37
N PHE A 34 -8.11 6.96 -14.09
CA PHE A 34 -6.74 7.16 -13.60
C PHE A 34 -5.81 6.07 -14.11
N GLU A 35 -6.23 4.80 -14.08
CA GLU A 35 -5.46 3.68 -14.62
C GLU A 35 -5.16 3.88 -16.11
N ARG A 36 -6.14 4.33 -16.90
CA ARG A 36 -5.94 4.66 -18.32
C ARG A 36 -4.98 5.84 -18.52
N ALA A 37 -5.06 6.85 -17.67
CA ALA A 37 -4.17 8.02 -17.74
C ALA A 37 -2.71 7.64 -17.45
N ILE A 38 -2.47 6.79 -16.44
CA ILE A 38 -1.14 6.26 -16.10
C ILE A 38 -0.60 5.39 -17.24
N ASP A 39 -1.43 4.52 -17.80
CA ASP A 39 -1.05 3.69 -18.94
C ASP A 39 -0.60 4.54 -20.13
N TYR A 40 -1.40 5.56 -20.49
CA TYR A 40 -1.07 6.49 -21.57
C TYR A 40 0.22 7.28 -21.30
N LEU A 41 0.38 7.82 -20.08
CA LEU A 41 1.58 8.56 -19.69
C LEU A 41 2.84 7.72 -19.91
N TYR A 42 2.88 6.48 -19.44
CA TYR A 42 4.09 5.67 -19.53
C TYR A 42 4.30 5.05 -20.90
N LYS A 43 3.25 4.49 -21.52
CA LYS A 43 3.35 3.76 -22.79
C LYS A 43 3.51 4.68 -23.99
N GLU A 44 2.83 5.82 -24.01
CA GLU A 44 2.73 6.67 -25.19
C GLU A 44 3.59 7.94 -25.10
N ILE A 45 4.01 8.35 -23.89
CA ILE A 45 4.80 9.58 -23.69
C ILE A 45 6.19 9.24 -23.14
N VAL A 46 6.28 8.77 -21.90
CA VAL A 46 7.56 8.70 -21.17
C VAL A 46 8.55 7.75 -21.86
N ILE A 47 8.15 6.50 -22.11
CA ILE A 47 9.07 5.49 -22.66
C ILE A 47 9.43 5.79 -24.14
N PRO A 48 8.48 6.15 -25.03
CA PRO A 48 8.82 6.53 -26.41
C PRO A 48 9.76 7.74 -26.52
N MET A 49 9.71 8.67 -25.56
CA MET A 49 10.62 9.82 -25.50
C MET A 49 11.99 9.49 -24.88
N GLY A 50 12.26 8.23 -24.52
CA GLY A 50 13.49 7.81 -23.85
C GLY A 50 13.58 8.24 -22.37
N GLY A 51 12.45 8.60 -21.76
CA GLY A 51 12.35 8.93 -20.34
C GLY A 51 12.29 7.69 -19.44
N SER A 52 12.42 7.93 -18.13
CA SER A 52 12.29 6.89 -17.09
C SER A 52 10.93 6.95 -16.42
N ILE A 53 10.31 5.79 -16.13
CA ILE A 53 9.03 5.74 -15.40
C ILE A 53 9.18 6.12 -13.92
N THR A 54 10.42 6.23 -13.42
CA THR A 54 10.74 6.67 -12.07
C THR A 54 11.99 7.57 -12.01
N GLY A 55 11.84 8.79 -11.49
CA GLY A 55 12.96 9.61 -11.01
C GLY A 55 13.35 9.23 -9.59
N GLU A 56 12.44 9.47 -8.63
CA GLU A 56 12.75 9.34 -7.18
C GLU A 56 11.89 8.31 -6.44
N HIS A 57 10.58 8.25 -6.71
CA HIS A 57 9.62 7.50 -5.88
C HIS A 57 9.58 5.99 -6.13
N GLY A 58 10.51 5.48 -6.94
CA GLY A 58 10.61 4.06 -7.29
C GLY A 58 9.41 3.55 -8.10
N ILE A 59 9.33 2.21 -8.15
CA ILE A 59 8.39 1.46 -8.99
C ILE A 59 7.11 1.09 -8.22
N GLY A 60 7.26 0.72 -6.94
CA GLY A 60 6.13 0.28 -6.11
C GLY A 60 5.36 -0.87 -6.76
N LYS A 61 4.04 -0.91 -6.60
CA LYS A 61 3.18 -1.84 -7.34
C LYS A 61 2.69 -1.23 -8.64
N VAL A 62 2.28 0.04 -8.60
CA VAL A 62 1.65 0.76 -9.71
C VAL A 62 2.50 0.73 -10.98
N LYS A 63 3.83 0.85 -10.87
CA LYS A 63 4.71 0.94 -12.04
C LYS A 63 5.35 -0.39 -12.44
N THR A 64 5.20 -1.45 -11.63
CA THR A 64 5.75 -2.78 -11.93
C THR A 64 5.36 -3.28 -13.33
N PRO A 65 4.10 -3.09 -13.81
CA PRO A 65 3.70 -3.56 -15.14
C PRO A 65 4.48 -2.95 -16.31
N PHE A 66 5.14 -1.80 -16.13
CA PHE A 66 5.87 -1.11 -17.20
C PHE A 66 7.37 -1.47 -17.24
N LEU A 67 7.87 -2.28 -16.30
CA LEU A 67 9.30 -2.61 -16.23
C LEU A 67 9.84 -3.29 -17.49
N ILE A 68 9.07 -4.22 -18.06
CA ILE A 68 9.46 -4.89 -19.32
C ILE A 68 9.49 -3.89 -20.47
N LEU A 69 8.56 -2.94 -20.47
CA LEU A 69 8.49 -1.92 -21.51
C LEU A 69 9.67 -0.94 -21.44
N GLU A 70 10.13 -0.59 -20.23
CA GLU A 70 11.27 0.30 -20.02
C GLU A 70 12.63 -0.38 -20.18
N HIS A 71 12.79 -1.60 -19.66
CA HIS A 71 14.10 -2.26 -19.55
C HIS A 71 14.29 -3.48 -20.46
N GLY A 72 13.22 -3.96 -21.11
CA GLY A 72 13.26 -5.20 -21.89
C GLY A 72 13.27 -6.47 -21.02
N ASN A 73 13.03 -7.61 -21.66
CA ASN A 73 12.90 -8.90 -20.96
C ASN A 73 14.19 -9.33 -20.27
N ASP A 74 15.34 -9.21 -20.91
CA ASP A 74 16.61 -9.73 -20.40
C ASP A 74 17.02 -9.07 -19.08
N VAL A 75 16.84 -7.75 -18.99
CA VAL A 75 17.16 -6.99 -17.78
C VAL A 75 16.18 -7.31 -16.66
N VAL A 76 14.89 -7.40 -16.97
CA VAL A 76 13.86 -7.76 -15.97
C VAL A 76 14.06 -9.18 -15.45
N GLU A 77 14.46 -10.13 -16.31
CA GLU A 77 14.80 -11.50 -15.91
C GLU A 77 16.02 -11.53 -14.98
N LEU A 78 17.05 -10.72 -15.26
CA LEU A 78 18.17 -10.56 -14.34
C LEU A 78 17.72 -10.04 -12.96
N MET A 79 16.86 -9.02 -12.93
CA MET A 79 16.28 -8.51 -11.67
C MET A 79 15.52 -9.62 -10.93
N TYR A 80 14.76 -10.44 -11.65
CA TYR A 80 14.03 -11.57 -11.08
C TYR A 80 14.95 -12.64 -10.49
N ARG A 81 16.03 -13.00 -11.19
CA ARG A 81 17.04 -13.94 -10.68
C ARG A 81 17.70 -13.44 -9.39
N ILE A 82 18.02 -12.15 -9.32
CA ILE A 82 18.56 -11.52 -8.09
C ILE A 82 17.52 -11.60 -6.97
N LYS A 83 16.25 -11.27 -7.26
CA LYS A 83 15.16 -11.37 -6.29
C LYS A 83 15.02 -12.80 -5.75
N LYS A 84 15.07 -13.81 -6.62
CA LYS A 84 15.01 -15.22 -6.23
C LYS A 84 16.19 -15.70 -5.41
N LEU A 85 17.38 -15.14 -5.63
CA LEU A 85 18.56 -15.45 -4.82
C LEU A 85 18.37 -15.02 -3.36
N ILE A 86 17.78 -13.84 -3.14
CA ILE A 86 17.59 -13.24 -1.81
C ILE A 86 16.26 -13.69 -1.16
N ASP A 87 15.23 -13.94 -1.98
CA ASP A 87 13.88 -14.30 -1.56
C ASP A 87 13.39 -15.53 -2.37
N PRO A 88 13.92 -16.74 -2.10
CA PRO A 88 13.60 -17.94 -2.87
C PRO A 88 12.10 -18.25 -2.92
N ASN A 89 11.41 -17.95 -1.82
CA ASN A 89 9.98 -18.19 -1.65
C ASN A 89 9.10 -17.04 -2.17
N MET A 90 9.69 -15.93 -2.62
CA MET A 90 8.98 -14.76 -3.15
C MET A 90 7.95 -14.17 -2.14
N ILE A 91 8.30 -14.13 -0.86
CA ILE A 91 7.44 -13.67 0.24
C ILE A 91 7.71 -12.23 0.67
N LEU A 92 8.87 -11.67 0.32
CA LEU A 92 9.23 -10.30 0.69
C LEU A 92 8.56 -9.31 -0.27
N ASN A 93 7.41 -8.76 0.15
CA ASN A 93 6.62 -7.73 -0.54
C ASN A 93 6.23 -8.12 -1.99
N PRO A 94 5.36 -9.13 -2.15
CA PRO A 94 5.02 -9.69 -3.45
C PRO A 94 4.36 -8.69 -4.41
N GLY A 95 4.77 -8.73 -5.68
CA GLY A 95 4.27 -7.92 -6.79
C GLY A 95 4.73 -6.46 -6.78
N ALA A 96 5.71 -6.11 -5.95
CA ALA A 96 6.18 -4.74 -5.80
C ALA A 96 7.67 -4.59 -6.13
N GLY A 97 7.99 -3.52 -6.84
CA GLY A 97 9.36 -3.13 -7.13
C GLY A 97 9.95 -3.86 -8.33
N LYS A 98 11.28 -3.90 -8.37
CA LYS A 98 12.06 -4.53 -9.43
C LYS A 98 12.23 -6.03 -9.15
N GLY A 99 12.12 -6.86 -10.19
CA GLY A 99 12.41 -8.29 -10.11
C GLY A 99 11.27 -9.17 -9.58
N ASP A 100 10.05 -8.65 -9.42
CA ASP A 100 8.88 -9.49 -9.20
C ASP A 100 7.89 -9.31 -10.34
N ILE A 101 8.01 -10.18 -11.34
CA ILE A 101 7.20 -10.16 -12.57
C ILE A 101 5.80 -10.73 -12.39
N ARG A 102 5.42 -11.12 -11.16
CA ARG A 102 4.07 -11.63 -10.95
C ARG A 102 3.09 -10.57 -11.40
N PRO A 103 2.13 -10.90 -12.28
CA PRO A 103 1.05 -9.98 -12.59
C PRO A 103 0.42 -9.62 -11.25
N LEU A 104 0.26 -8.32 -11.01
CA LEU A 104 -0.55 -7.88 -9.90
C LEU A 104 -1.88 -8.62 -10.06
N LYS A 105 -2.28 -9.40 -9.05
CA LYS A 105 -3.71 -9.75 -8.93
C LYS A 105 -4.42 -8.42 -9.08
N SER A 106 -5.34 -8.35 -10.06
CA SER A 106 -5.99 -7.12 -10.48
C SER A 106 -6.25 -6.22 -9.29
N PHE A 107 -6.06 -4.91 -9.46
CA PHE A 107 -6.45 -3.89 -8.48
C PHE A 107 -7.93 -4.02 -8.04
N HIS A 108 -8.69 -4.96 -8.63
CA HIS A 108 -9.92 -5.56 -8.12
C HIS A 108 -9.81 -6.28 -6.77
N LEU A 109 -8.69 -6.21 -6.04
CA LEU A 109 -8.82 -6.02 -4.59
C LEU A 109 -9.35 -4.61 -4.31
N ILE A 110 -10.55 -4.35 -4.83
CA ILE A 110 -11.49 -3.46 -4.19
C ILE A 110 -11.62 -4.08 -2.80
N ARG A 111 -10.89 -3.50 -1.84
CA ARG A 111 -11.26 -3.59 -0.44
C ARG A 111 -12.65 -2.95 -0.37
N GLN A 112 -13.67 -3.75 -0.68
CA GLN A 112 -15.06 -3.34 -0.68
C GLN A 112 -15.39 -3.05 0.77
N LEU A 113 -15.16 -1.82 1.19
CA LEU A 113 -15.64 -1.28 2.45
C LEU A 113 -17.16 -1.03 2.39
N LYS A 114 -17.88 -1.75 1.53
CA LYS A 114 -19.27 -1.47 1.17
C LYS A 114 -20.24 -1.70 2.33
N ASN A 115 -19.85 -2.43 3.38
CA ASN A 115 -20.77 -2.83 4.46
C ASN A 115 -20.26 -2.50 5.88
N GLN A 116 -19.47 -1.43 6.07
CA GLN A 116 -19.26 -0.89 7.41
C GLN A 116 -19.88 0.51 7.50
N ASN A 117 -21.04 0.59 8.15
CA ASN A 117 -21.73 1.85 8.43
C ASN A 117 -20.85 2.83 9.22
N ASP A 118 -19.82 2.32 9.91
CA ASP A 118 -18.76 3.09 10.54
C ASP A 118 -17.45 2.88 9.79
N LYS A 119 -17.12 3.84 8.92
CA LYS A 119 -15.91 3.96 8.06
C LYS A 119 -14.57 4.07 8.83
N LEU A 120 -14.50 3.52 10.04
CA LEU A 120 -13.50 3.84 11.06
C LEU A 120 -12.11 3.23 10.81
N LEU A 121 -12.01 2.11 10.10
CA LEU A 121 -10.82 1.26 10.20
C LEU A 121 -9.66 1.64 9.26
N GLU A 122 -9.90 2.19 8.07
CA GLU A 122 -8.78 2.38 7.12
C GLU A 122 -8.95 3.45 6.03
N LEU A 123 -10.14 4.03 5.81
CA LEU A 123 -10.37 4.91 4.64
C LEU A 123 -9.44 6.12 4.56
N ASN A 124 -8.96 6.62 5.69
CA ASN A 124 -8.06 7.77 5.68
C ASN A 124 -6.57 7.37 5.66
N CYS A 125 -6.22 6.09 5.86
CA CYS A 125 -4.84 5.70 6.04
C CYS A 125 -4.04 5.75 4.72
N MET A 126 -3.28 6.83 4.53
CA MET A 126 -2.38 7.03 3.37
C MET A 126 -1.08 6.19 3.41
N ARG A 127 -0.91 5.27 4.37
CA ARG A 127 0.25 4.35 4.50
C ARG A 127 1.65 5.00 4.54
N CYS A 128 1.75 6.26 4.98
CA CYS A 128 2.98 7.06 5.03
C CYS A 128 4.04 6.56 6.02
N GLY A 129 3.64 5.92 7.14
CA GLY A 129 4.59 5.41 8.15
C GLY A 129 5.01 6.42 9.24
N PHE A 130 4.41 7.60 9.35
CA PHE A 130 4.70 8.51 10.47
C PHE A 130 4.30 7.94 11.86
N CYS A 131 3.41 6.95 11.89
CA CYS A 131 2.99 6.29 13.12
C CYS A 131 3.99 5.23 13.65
N GLN A 132 5.20 5.11 13.10
CA GLN A 132 6.16 4.06 13.45
C GLN A 132 6.88 4.22 14.80
N ILE A 133 6.41 5.13 15.65
CA ILE A 133 7.00 5.49 16.95
C ILE A 133 6.57 4.57 18.12
N CYS A 134 5.80 3.52 17.85
CA CYS A 134 5.19 2.70 18.91
C CYS A 134 6.24 1.94 19.74
N PRO A 135 6.23 2.04 21.09
CA PRO A 135 7.15 1.28 21.94
C PRO A 135 7.07 -0.22 21.74
N SER A 136 5.89 -0.78 21.47
CA SER A 136 5.74 -2.22 21.18
C SER A 136 6.55 -2.62 19.95
N LYS A 137 6.59 -1.81 18.89
CA LYS A 137 7.43 -2.10 17.71
C LYS A 137 8.92 -2.11 18.09
N ILE A 138 9.37 -1.15 18.89
CA ILE A 138 10.78 -1.03 19.31
C ILE A 138 11.18 -2.28 20.10
N TYR A 139 10.34 -2.70 21.04
CA TYR A 139 10.61 -3.87 21.89
C TYR A 139 10.58 -5.19 21.11
N PHE A 140 9.51 -5.44 20.34
CA PHE A 140 9.33 -6.70 19.61
C PHE A 140 10.08 -6.77 18.28
N LYS A 141 10.64 -5.65 17.82
CA LYS A 141 11.37 -5.52 16.53
C LYS A 141 10.62 -6.09 15.33
N SER A 142 9.29 -6.03 15.37
CA SER A 142 8.41 -6.58 14.34
C SER A 142 7.35 -5.56 13.95
N GLU A 143 7.14 -5.44 12.64
CA GLU A 143 6.18 -4.50 12.06
C GLU A 143 4.75 -4.80 12.53
N ALA A 144 4.43 -6.06 12.83
CA ALA A 144 3.12 -6.46 13.37
C ALA A 144 2.75 -5.72 14.67
N TYR A 145 3.75 -5.33 15.46
CA TYR A 145 3.60 -4.59 16.71
C TYR A 145 3.62 -3.06 16.51
N SER A 146 3.72 -2.59 15.28
CA SER A 146 3.53 -1.18 14.93
C SER A 146 2.04 -0.84 14.83
N PRO A 147 1.67 0.44 14.87
CA PRO A 147 0.28 0.85 14.61
C PRO A 147 -0.13 0.49 13.18
N ARG A 148 0.78 0.66 12.20
CA ARG A 148 0.53 0.28 10.81
C ARG A 148 0.37 -1.23 10.65
N GLY A 149 1.17 -2.03 11.35
CA GLY A 149 1.06 -3.48 11.34
C GLY A 149 -0.27 -3.95 11.93
N ARG A 150 -0.68 -3.39 13.06
CA ARG A 150 -2.00 -3.66 13.65
C ARG A 150 -3.14 -3.31 12.71
N LEU A 151 -3.11 -2.13 12.08
CA LEU A 151 -4.10 -1.79 11.04
C LEU A 151 -4.09 -2.82 9.89
N SER A 152 -2.90 -3.20 9.42
CA SER A 152 -2.78 -4.20 8.34
C SER A 152 -3.33 -5.57 8.74
N LEU A 153 -3.15 -5.99 10.00
CA LEU A 153 -3.71 -7.23 10.53
C LEU A 153 -5.24 -7.17 10.64
N LEU A 154 -5.81 -6.06 11.12
CA LEU A 154 -7.27 -5.87 11.13
C LEU A 154 -7.84 -5.93 9.73
N ASN A 155 -7.16 -5.30 8.79
CA ASN A 155 -7.56 -5.35 7.39
C ASN A 155 -7.53 -6.74 6.80
N ALA A 156 -6.47 -7.52 7.08
CA ALA A 156 -6.39 -8.89 6.64
C ALA A 156 -7.53 -9.75 7.23
N LEU A 157 -7.91 -9.50 8.50
CA LEU A 157 -9.05 -10.17 9.13
C LEU A 157 -10.40 -9.76 8.51
N VAL A 158 -10.61 -8.47 8.25
CA VAL A 158 -11.85 -7.94 7.66
C VAL A 158 -12.06 -8.43 6.23
N HIS A 159 -10.98 -8.71 5.50
CA HIS A 159 -11.02 -9.21 4.12
C HIS A 159 -10.84 -10.72 4.00
N ASP A 160 -10.93 -11.47 5.10
CA ASP A 160 -10.75 -12.92 5.14
C ASP A 160 -9.40 -13.41 4.53
N GLU A 161 -8.41 -12.52 4.44
CA GLU A 161 -7.03 -12.85 4.04
C GLU A 161 -6.28 -13.57 5.16
N LEU A 162 -6.71 -13.36 6.41
CA LEU A 162 -6.16 -14.00 7.60
C LEU A 162 -7.28 -14.74 8.34
N SER A 163 -7.14 -16.07 8.45
CA SER A 163 -8.09 -16.86 9.22
C SER A 163 -7.89 -16.67 10.73
N LEU A 164 -8.99 -16.74 11.50
CA LEU A 164 -8.99 -16.72 12.97
C LEU A 164 -8.33 -17.97 13.62
N LYS A 165 -7.68 -18.86 12.85
CA LYS A 165 -6.98 -20.03 13.40
C LYS A 165 -5.83 -19.66 14.36
N ASN A 166 -5.29 -18.44 14.27
CA ASN A 166 -4.25 -17.91 15.15
C ASN A 166 -4.72 -16.69 15.96
N VAL A 167 -5.98 -16.71 16.45
CA VAL A 167 -6.53 -15.63 17.28
C VAL A 167 -5.60 -15.30 18.45
N ASP A 168 -4.97 -16.28 19.10
CA ASP A 168 -4.11 -16.02 20.26
C ASP A 168 -2.93 -15.10 19.95
N LEU A 169 -2.25 -15.29 18.82
CA LEU A 169 -1.12 -14.44 18.43
C LEU A 169 -1.61 -13.03 18.09
N ILE A 170 -2.70 -12.92 17.33
CA ILE A 170 -3.30 -11.63 16.98
C ILE A 170 -3.71 -10.91 18.25
N ASN A 171 -4.42 -11.59 19.14
CA ASN A 171 -4.88 -11.08 20.41
C ASN A 171 -3.69 -10.58 21.25
N LYS A 172 -2.61 -11.37 21.34
CA LYS A 172 -1.35 -10.95 22.00
C LYS A 172 -0.80 -9.66 21.37
N ILE A 173 -0.71 -9.57 20.05
CA ILE A 173 -0.22 -8.36 19.34
C ILE A 173 -1.10 -7.15 19.68
N PHE A 174 -2.43 -7.29 19.67
CA PHE A 174 -3.34 -6.21 20.03
C PHE A 174 -3.20 -5.80 21.49
N HIS A 175 -3.06 -6.75 22.42
CA HIS A 175 -2.91 -6.48 23.85
C HIS A 175 -1.56 -5.86 24.24
N THR A 176 -0.54 -5.92 23.38
CA THR A 176 0.71 -5.16 23.61
C THR A 176 0.59 -3.64 23.39
N CYS A 177 -0.51 -3.16 22.81
CA CYS A 177 -0.78 -1.72 22.67
C CYS A 177 -1.03 -1.09 24.06
N THR A 178 -0.47 0.07 24.38
CA THR A 178 -0.76 0.73 25.66
C THR A 178 -1.95 1.70 25.57
N LEU A 179 -2.58 1.80 24.39
CA LEU A 179 -3.63 2.78 24.06
C LEU A 179 -3.22 4.24 24.30
N CYS A 180 -1.91 4.55 24.35
CA CYS A 180 -1.39 5.89 24.66
C CYS A 180 -1.67 6.97 23.60
N GLY A 181 -2.24 6.63 22.43
CA GLY A 181 -2.65 7.60 21.41
C GLY A 181 -1.52 8.29 20.63
N GLN A 182 -0.24 8.02 20.92
CA GLN A 182 0.90 8.68 20.25
C GLN A 182 0.89 8.49 18.72
N CYS A 183 0.47 7.32 18.25
CA CYS A 183 0.31 7.02 16.83
C CYS A 183 -0.79 7.82 16.14
N TYR A 184 -1.84 8.22 16.85
CA TYR A 184 -2.87 9.12 16.35
C TYR A 184 -2.35 10.56 16.26
N LEU A 185 -1.66 11.05 17.30
CA LEU A 185 -1.08 12.39 17.31
C LEU A 185 -0.09 12.64 16.15
N LYS A 186 0.62 11.59 15.72
CA LYS A 186 1.55 11.66 14.57
C LYS A 186 0.91 11.34 13.23
N CYS A 187 -0.38 11.00 13.18
CA CYS A 187 -1.02 10.60 11.93
C CYS A 187 -1.48 11.82 11.13
N PRO A 188 -0.86 12.13 9.97
CA PRO A 188 -1.30 13.26 9.14
C PRO A 188 -2.71 13.06 8.56
N ALA A 189 -3.16 11.81 8.45
CA ALA A 189 -4.49 11.44 8.02
C ALA A 189 -5.55 11.48 9.13
N GLY A 190 -5.16 11.73 10.38
CA GLY A 190 -6.09 11.75 11.52
C GLY A 190 -6.73 10.39 11.85
N VAL A 191 -6.11 9.26 11.45
CA VAL A 191 -6.64 7.92 11.75
C VAL A 191 -6.63 7.69 13.26
N LYS A 192 -7.81 7.53 13.87
CA LYS A 192 -8.03 7.32 15.31
C LYS A 192 -7.62 5.91 15.78
N THR A 193 -6.35 5.58 15.57
CA THR A 193 -5.75 4.26 15.82
C THR A 193 -5.98 3.72 17.23
N HIS A 194 -5.96 4.57 18.27
CA HIS A 194 -6.22 4.14 19.64
C HIS A 194 -7.64 3.58 19.83
N GLN A 195 -8.67 4.29 19.33
CA GLN A 195 -10.06 3.83 19.37
C GLN A 195 -10.25 2.55 18.54
N ILE A 196 -9.62 2.50 17.36
CA ILE A 196 -9.63 1.32 16.50
C ILE A 196 -9.06 0.11 17.24
N PHE A 197 -7.92 0.25 17.91
CA PHE A 197 -7.28 -0.87 18.61
C PHE A 197 -8.00 -1.24 19.89
N GLU A 198 -8.65 -0.30 20.56
CA GLU A 198 -9.56 -0.57 21.68
C GLU A 198 -10.75 -1.42 21.23
N LYS A 199 -11.45 -1.00 20.17
CA LYS A 199 -12.59 -1.75 19.62
C LYS A 199 -12.16 -3.13 19.09
N ALA A 200 -10.99 -3.22 18.47
CA ALA A 200 -10.42 -4.49 18.04
C ALA A 200 -10.22 -5.46 19.20
N ARG A 201 -9.75 -4.98 20.37
CA ARG A 201 -9.59 -5.82 21.57
C ARG A 201 -10.93 -6.33 22.09
N GLU A 202 -11.96 -5.49 22.11
CA GLU A 202 -13.31 -5.87 22.51
C GLU A 202 -13.81 -7.04 21.64
N ILE A 203 -13.75 -6.90 20.31
CA ILE A 203 -14.17 -7.94 19.36
C ILE A 203 -13.34 -9.22 19.50
N LEU A 204 -12.01 -9.11 19.67
CA LEU A 204 -11.13 -10.26 19.84
C LEU A 204 -11.35 -10.98 21.19
N HIS A 205 -11.81 -10.25 22.21
CA HIS A 205 -12.13 -10.81 23.52
C HIS A 205 -13.45 -11.61 23.49
N GLU A 206 -14.48 -11.10 22.81
CA GLU A 206 -15.78 -11.78 22.66
C GLU A 206 -15.71 -13.09 21.86
N LYS A 207 -14.71 -13.22 20.97
CA LYS A 207 -14.49 -14.41 20.13
C LYS A 207 -13.59 -15.48 20.75
N ARG A 208 -13.20 -15.29 22.02
CA ARG A 208 -12.33 -16.22 22.74
C ARG A 208 -13.08 -17.40 23.34
#